data_AF-A0A502IUS1-F1
#
_entry.id   AF-A0A502IUS1-F1
#
_cell.length_a   1.000
_cell.length_b   1.000
_cell.length_c   1.000
_cell.angle_alpha   90.00
_cell.angle_beta   90.00
_cell.angle_gamma   90.00
#
_symmetry.space_group_name_H-M   'P 1'
#
loop_
_entity.id
_entity.type
_entity.pdbx_description
1 polymer ?
#
loop_
_entity_poly.entity_id
_entity_poly.type
_entity_poly.pdbx_seq_one_letter_code
_entity_poly.pdbx_strand_id
1 'polypeptide(L)'
;MSGAIIYSYNSAPIYKTYVDRITNQISIMYQIKDERIPFIVYYAGTGTIIIQVSIPKFLYGDNVTLIKESDIDRFYIELNQHLNFLLKIDIPKEEWVIADRGIDVCWNFQVGSRVEEYMRVLSVKSLPFKKTIVYGHGETIEYKNKSSQIIFYKKEPQCINDKQSLDVIEKARGIIRLEIRPSKNDRSKYTKSRRLVDLLTKDFFKCITTNALNQISIPDILIEDLPDIELLKQQISKIETLFGFIKLREMLGEANLKKVYKQGTFQNRKKLDKQIKFLSFRLGELKINYDDIS
;
A
#
# COMPACT_ATOMS: atom_id res chain seq x y z
N MET A 1 20.98 42.00 7.58
CA MET A 1 21.71 41.10 6.66
C MET A 1 20.71 40.14 6.05
N SER A 2 20.25 40.50 4.86
CA SER A 2 19.22 39.83 4.08
C SER A 2 19.87 38.79 3.16
N GLY A 3 19.73 37.52 3.51
CA GLY A 3 20.04 36.40 2.62
C GLY A 3 18.76 35.96 1.91
N ALA A 4 18.51 36.48 0.71
CA ALA A 4 17.50 35.90 -0.18
C ALA A 4 18.11 34.65 -0.82
N ILE A 5 17.66 33.47 -0.39
CA ILE A 5 17.96 32.22 -1.08
C ILE A 5 17.06 32.18 -2.32
N ILE A 6 17.63 32.57 -3.47
CA ILE A 6 17.01 32.37 -4.78
C ILE A 6 17.21 30.90 -5.13
N TYR A 7 16.18 30.08 -4.97
CA TYR A 7 16.15 28.76 -5.61
C TYR A 7 15.98 28.96 -7.12
N SER A 8 17.05 28.79 -7.89
CA SER A 8 16.97 28.73 -9.35
C SER A 8 16.46 27.34 -9.76
N TYR A 9 15.16 27.23 -9.98
CA TYR A 9 14.58 26.05 -10.62
C TYR A 9 14.89 26.08 -12.12
N ASN A 10 16.11 25.67 -12.47
CA ASN A 10 16.61 25.60 -13.84
C ASN A 10 16.11 24.33 -14.55
N SER A 11 14.82 24.29 -14.87
CA SER A 11 14.39 23.63 -16.09
C SER A 11 13.18 24.36 -16.65
N ALA A 12 13.37 25.04 -17.78
CA ALA A 12 12.28 25.69 -18.49
C ALA A 12 11.13 24.69 -18.70
N PRO A 13 9.86 25.12 -18.52
CA PRO A 13 8.71 24.25 -18.77
C PRO A 13 8.81 23.69 -20.18
N ILE A 14 8.58 22.39 -20.31
CA ILE A 14 8.53 21.74 -21.62
C ILE A 14 7.17 22.07 -22.20
N TYR A 15 7.14 22.85 -23.28
CA TYR A 15 5.91 23.07 -24.03
C TYR A 15 5.81 22.07 -25.19
N LYS A 16 4.61 21.57 -25.42
CA LYS A 16 4.27 20.75 -26.58
C LYS A 16 3.08 21.39 -27.27
N THR A 17 3.19 21.57 -28.57
CA THR A 17 2.08 21.94 -29.44
C THR A 17 1.55 20.67 -30.09
N TYR A 18 0.24 20.50 -30.08
CA TYR A 18 -0.42 19.45 -30.86
C TYR A 18 -1.66 20.01 -31.53
N VAL A 19 -1.96 19.48 -32.71
CA VAL A 19 -3.19 19.80 -33.42
C VAL A 19 -4.24 18.80 -32.99
N ASP A 20 -5.34 19.28 -32.40
CA ASP A 20 -6.50 18.45 -32.14
C ASP A 20 -7.08 17.99 -33.49
N ARG A 21 -7.13 16.68 -33.71
CA ARG A 21 -7.53 16.09 -34.99
C ARG A 21 -9.02 16.27 -35.31
N ILE A 22 -9.83 16.59 -34.32
CA ILE A 22 -11.28 16.77 -34.45
C ILE A 22 -11.60 18.25 -34.67
N THR A 23 -10.98 19.15 -33.90
CA THR A 23 -11.28 20.58 -33.96
C THR A 23 -10.34 21.37 -34.87
N ASN A 24 -9.25 20.76 -35.34
CA ASN A 24 -8.16 21.38 -36.09
C ASN A 24 -7.52 22.58 -35.36
N GLN A 25 -7.72 22.67 -34.04
CA GLN A 25 -7.15 23.74 -33.22
C GLN A 25 -5.76 23.35 -32.70
N ILE A 26 -4.85 24.32 -32.69
CA ILE A 26 -3.55 24.18 -32.05
C ILE A 26 -3.78 24.28 -30.55
N SER A 27 -3.53 23.18 -29.84
CA SER A 27 -3.49 23.16 -28.39
C SER A 27 -2.05 23.26 -27.91
N ILE A 28 -1.83 24.18 -26.96
CA ILE A 28 -0.55 24.34 -26.28
C ILE A 28 -0.67 23.71 -24.89
N MET A 29 0.26 22.80 -24.59
CA MET A 29 0.38 22.16 -23.29
C MET A 29 1.74 22.50 -22.68
N TYR A 30 1.73 22.91 -21.42
CA TYR A 30 2.92 23.16 -20.61
C TYR A 30 3.07 22.05 -19.58
N GLN A 31 4.15 21.28 -19.67
CA GLN A 31 4.53 20.32 -18.65
C GLN A 31 5.57 20.96 -17.73
N ILE A 32 5.23 21.02 -16.45
CA ILE A 32 5.97 21.78 -15.44
C ILE A 32 6.61 20.79 -14.49
N LYS A 33 7.91 20.97 -14.27
CA LYS A 33 8.68 20.14 -13.34
C LYS A 33 8.64 20.78 -11.96
N ASP A 34 8.37 19.97 -10.95
CA ASP A 34 8.31 20.38 -9.55
C ASP A 34 8.71 19.19 -8.67
N GLU A 35 9.43 19.44 -7.57
CA GLU A 35 9.84 18.37 -6.64
C GLU A 35 8.69 17.86 -5.76
N ARG A 36 7.70 18.72 -5.45
CA ARG A 36 6.58 18.37 -4.55
C ARG A 36 5.41 17.74 -5.31
N ILE A 37 5.16 18.19 -6.54
CA ILE A 37 4.08 17.74 -7.42
C ILE A 37 4.70 17.06 -8.65
N PRO A 38 4.73 15.71 -8.69
CA PRO A 38 5.46 14.97 -9.72
C PRO A 38 4.89 15.16 -11.15
N PHE A 39 3.65 15.62 -11.26
CA PHE A 39 3.01 15.85 -12.56
C PHE A 39 2.14 17.09 -12.48
N ILE A 40 2.53 18.11 -13.23
CA ILE A 40 1.74 19.32 -13.47
C ILE A 40 1.66 19.51 -14.99
N VAL A 41 0.44 19.59 -15.51
CA VAL A 41 0.18 19.90 -16.90
C VAL A 41 -0.86 21.01 -17.01
N TYR A 42 -0.54 22.06 -17.74
CA TYR A 42 -1.46 23.16 -18.04
C TYR A 42 -1.81 23.18 -19.54
N TYR A 43 -3.11 23.19 -19.84
CA TYR A 43 -3.65 23.28 -21.19
C TYR A 43 -4.13 24.70 -21.46
N ALA A 44 -3.37 25.44 -22.28
CA ALA A 44 -3.62 26.86 -22.51
C ALA A 44 -4.97 27.13 -23.18
N GLY A 45 -5.37 26.26 -24.11
CA GLY A 45 -6.61 26.44 -24.89
C GLY A 45 -7.88 26.30 -24.06
N THR A 46 -7.83 25.53 -22.95
CA THR A 46 -9.00 25.29 -22.08
C THR A 46 -8.86 25.93 -20.70
N GLY A 47 -7.70 26.52 -20.37
CA GLY A 47 -7.39 26.99 -19.02
C GLY A 47 -7.34 25.87 -17.98
N THR A 48 -7.18 24.61 -18.39
CA THR A 48 -7.25 23.46 -17.47
C THR A 48 -5.87 23.09 -16.94
N ILE A 49 -5.77 22.92 -15.62
CA ILE A 49 -4.60 22.33 -14.98
C ILE A 49 -4.92 20.91 -14.51
N ILE A 50 -3.99 19.99 -14.73
CA ILE A 50 -4.03 18.62 -14.22
C ILE A 50 -2.81 18.43 -13.33
N ILE A 51 -3.05 18.01 -12.09
CA ILE A 51 -2.01 17.63 -11.15
C ILE A 51 -2.16 16.17 -10.72
N GLN A 52 -1.03 15.49 -10.50
CA GLN A 52 -0.98 14.24 -9.75
C GLN A 52 -0.15 14.48 -8.49
N VAL A 53 -0.76 14.37 -7.32
CA VAL A 53 -0.12 14.69 -6.04
C VAL A 53 -0.45 13.63 -4.99
N SER A 54 0.55 13.28 -4.18
CA SER A 54 0.34 12.55 -2.92
C SER A 54 0.25 13.56 -1.80
N ILE A 55 -0.90 13.65 -1.13
CA ILE A 55 -1.12 14.62 -0.04
C ILE A 55 -0.08 14.46 1.08
N PRO A 56 0.19 13.24 1.61
CA PRO A 56 1.24 13.05 2.62
C PRO A 56 2.61 13.57 2.19
N LYS A 57 3.06 13.22 0.97
CA LYS A 57 4.37 13.63 0.47
C LYS A 57 4.44 15.14 0.26
N PHE A 58 3.33 15.74 -0.19
CA PHE A 58 3.25 17.18 -0.39
C PHE A 58 3.36 17.93 0.94
N LEU A 59 2.68 17.47 2.00
CA LEU A 59 2.63 18.13 3.30
C LEU A 59 3.84 17.83 4.22
N TYR A 60 4.33 16.59 4.20
CA TYR A 60 5.34 16.11 5.16
C TYR A 60 6.68 15.74 4.50
N GLY A 61 6.75 15.71 3.17
CA GLY A 61 7.93 15.26 2.43
C GLY A 61 8.10 13.74 2.38
N ASP A 62 7.26 12.98 3.09
CA ASP A 62 7.30 11.51 3.14
C ASP A 62 5.93 10.89 2.85
N ASN A 63 5.93 9.61 2.46
CA ASN A 63 4.71 8.85 2.19
C ASN A 63 4.37 7.87 3.32
N VAL A 64 5.03 7.89 4.47
CA VAL A 64 4.77 6.98 5.59
C VAL A 64 3.79 7.61 6.58
N THR A 65 3.89 8.91 6.80
CA THR A 65 2.98 9.69 7.62
C THR A 65 1.57 9.64 7.01
N LEU A 66 0.57 9.25 7.80
CA LEU A 66 -0.84 9.31 7.39
C LEU A 66 -1.39 10.70 7.65
N ILE A 67 -2.25 11.19 6.75
CA ILE A 67 -2.94 12.47 6.92
C ILE A 67 -4.13 12.31 7.88
N LYS A 68 -4.46 13.38 8.60
CA LYS A 68 -5.67 13.53 9.41
C LYS A 68 -6.68 14.42 8.70
N GLU A 69 -7.90 14.45 9.22
CA GLU A 69 -8.94 15.34 8.71
C GLU A 69 -8.54 16.82 8.76
N SER A 70 -7.85 17.24 9.83
CA SER A 70 -7.32 18.60 9.97
C SER A 70 -6.29 18.99 8.90
N ASP A 71 -5.67 18.02 8.23
CA ASP A 71 -4.66 18.28 7.20
C ASP A 71 -5.29 18.60 5.83
N ILE A 72 -6.59 18.37 5.64
CA ILE A 72 -7.25 18.59 4.35
C ILE A 72 -7.33 20.08 4.00
N ASP A 73 -7.76 20.93 4.93
CA ASP A 73 -7.78 22.38 4.68
C ASP A 73 -6.35 22.93 4.53
N ARG A 74 -5.40 22.43 5.34
CA ARG A 74 -3.99 22.77 5.20
C ARG A 74 -3.45 22.39 3.82
N PHE A 75 -3.81 21.22 3.28
CA PHE A 75 -3.44 20.79 1.94
C PHE A 75 -3.91 21.77 0.87
N TYR A 76 -5.16 22.21 0.91
CA TYR A 76 -5.67 23.19 -0.06
C TYR A 76 -4.95 24.54 0.03
N ILE A 77 -4.70 25.02 1.25
CA ILE A 77 -3.97 26.29 1.47
C ILE A 77 -2.55 26.19 0.90
N GLU A 78 -1.80 25.15 1.27
CA GLU A 78 -0.42 24.97 0.79
C GLU A 78 -0.37 24.71 -0.72
N LEU A 79 -1.33 23.97 -1.28
CA LEU A 79 -1.43 23.73 -2.72
C LEU A 79 -1.66 25.03 -3.48
N ASN A 80 -2.59 25.87 -3.05
CA ASN A 80 -2.84 27.17 -3.70
C ASN A 80 -1.65 28.10 -3.58
N GLN A 81 -1.02 28.18 -2.40
CA GLN A 81 0.21 28.96 -2.24
C GLN A 81 1.32 28.49 -3.18
N HIS A 82 1.49 27.17 -3.33
CA HIS A 82 2.50 26.59 -4.21
C HIS A 82 2.19 26.86 -5.69
N LEU A 83 0.95 26.68 -6.11
CA LEU A 83 0.52 26.97 -7.49
C LEU A 83 0.58 28.48 -7.81
N ASN A 84 0.27 29.35 -6.84
CA ASN A 84 0.43 30.79 -6.99
C ASN A 84 1.90 31.20 -7.12
N PHE A 85 2.77 30.57 -6.32
CA PHE A 85 4.21 30.78 -6.43
C PHE A 85 4.72 30.40 -7.83
N LEU A 86 4.39 29.19 -8.30
CA LEU A 86 4.86 28.64 -9.57
C LEU A 86 4.24 29.30 -10.81
N LEU A 87 2.91 29.49 -10.79
CA LEU A 87 2.12 29.78 -11.99
C LEU A 87 1.30 31.07 -11.89
N LYS A 88 1.31 31.74 -10.73
CA LYS A 88 0.48 32.92 -10.44
C LYS A 88 -1.02 32.66 -10.60
N ILE A 89 -1.44 31.42 -10.33
CA ILE A 89 -2.84 31.01 -10.31
C ILE A 89 -3.32 30.82 -8.89
N ASP A 90 -4.61 31.05 -8.68
CA ASP A 90 -5.31 30.69 -7.45
C ASP A 90 -6.60 29.96 -7.86
N ILE A 91 -6.84 28.79 -7.27
CA ILE A 91 -7.93 27.91 -7.67
C ILE A 91 -8.73 27.56 -6.40
N PRO A 92 -9.98 28.03 -6.27
CA PRO A 92 -10.84 27.66 -5.14
C PRO A 92 -10.92 26.15 -4.97
N LYS A 93 -10.95 25.66 -3.72
CA LYS A 93 -10.95 24.22 -3.44
C LYS A 93 -12.14 23.50 -4.11
N GLU A 94 -13.24 24.21 -4.27
CA GLU A 94 -14.50 23.80 -4.87
C GLU A 94 -14.41 23.49 -6.38
N GLU A 95 -13.42 24.05 -7.08
CA GLU A 95 -13.22 23.88 -8.53
C GLU A 95 -12.40 22.62 -8.87
N TRP A 96 -11.70 22.05 -7.89
CA TRP A 96 -10.95 20.82 -8.11
C TRP A 96 -11.89 19.64 -8.35
N VAL A 97 -11.66 18.94 -9.45
CA VAL A 97 -12.38 17.71 -9.81
C VAL A 97 -11.40 16.58 -10.02
N ILE A 98 -11.80 15.35 -9.66
CA ILE A 98 -10.98 14.17 -9.94
C ILE A 98 -10.92 13.90 -11.45
N ALA A 99 -9.70 13.76 -11.98
CA ALA A 99 -9.45 13.30 -13.34
C ALA A 99 -9.83 11.80 -13.49
N ASP A 100 -9.69 11.25 -14.69
CA ASP A 100 -10.16 9.89 -14.99
C ASP A 100 -9.40 8.80 -14.23
N ARG A 101 -8.11 9.02 -13.90
CA ARG A 101 -7.34 8.14 -13.01
C ARG A 101 -7.92 8.06 -11.60
N GLY A 102 -8.72 9.04 -11.18
CA GLY A 102 -9.46 9.05 -9.92
C GLY A 102 -8.60 9.43 -8.71
N ILE A 103 -9.04 8.97 -7.54
CA ILE A 103 -8.42 9.13 -6.24
C ILE A 103 -8.04 7.75 -5.72
N ASP A 104 -6.81 7.60 -5.24
CA ASP A 104 -6.36 6.41 -4.53
C ASP A 104 -6.39 6.71 -3.02
N VAL A 105 -6.91 5.77 -2.22
CA VAL A 105 -6.90 5.88 -0.75
C VAL A 105 -5.94 4.87 -0.15
N CYS A 106 -5.29 5.20 0.97
CA CYS A 106 -4.32 4.30 1.59
C CYS A 106 -4.41 4.26 3.12
N TRP A 107 -3.93 3.16 3.70
CA TRP A 107 -3.80 2.98 5.14
C TRP A 107 -2.53 2.20 5.47
N ASN A 108 -1.90 2.52 6.60
CA ASN A 108 -0.73 1.80 7.11
C ASN A 108 -1.14 0.93 8.29
N PHE A 109 -1.02 -0.39 8.15
CA PHE A 109 -1.15 -1.33 9.26
C PHE A 109 0.22 -1.54 9.89
N GLN A 110 0.38 -1.12 11.15
CA GLN A 110 1.56 -1.44 11.95
C GLN A 110 1.41 -2.86 12.51
N VAL A 111 2.14 -3.81 11.94
CA VAL A 111 2.10 -5.24 12.29
C VAL A 111 3.41 -5.76 12.87
N GLY A 112 4.41 -4.89 13.04
CA GLY A 112 5.69 -5.21 13.68
C GLY A 112 6.44 -6.32 12.94
N SER A 113 6.95 -7.30 13.66
CA SER A 113 7.69 -8.43 13.08
C SER A 113 6.84 -9.38 12.24
N ARG A 114 5.51 -9.21 12.22
CA ARG A 114 4.56 -10.15 11.58
C ARG A 114 4.26 -9.85 10.10
N VAL A 115 5.03 -8.95 9.49
CA VAL A 115 4.80 -8.49 8.10
C VAL A 115 4.75 -9.69 7.14
N GLU A 116 5.69 -10.62 7.24
CA GLU A 116 5.79 -11.75 6.33
C GLU A 116 4.57 -12.67 6.38
N GLU A 117 4.02 -12.88 7.57
CA GLU A 117 2.93 -13.82 7.78
C GLU A 117 1.60 -13.24 7.31
N TYR A 118 1.37 -11.94 7.54
CA TYR A 118 0.25 -11.24 6.91
C TYR A 118 0.36 -11.27 5.38
N MET A 119 1.54 -10.98 4.81
CA MET A 119 1.74 -11.03 3.36
C MET A 119 1.52 -12.46 2.82
N ARG A 120 1.95 -13.50 3.53
CA ARG A 120 1.69 -14.89 3.14
C ARG A 120 0.19 -15.23 3.12
N VAL A 121 -0.55 -14.81 4.14
CA VAL A 121 -2.02 -15.05 4.18
C VAL A 121 -2.73 -14.27 3.09
N LEU A 122 -2.30 -13.03 2.82
CA LEU A 122 -2.85 -12.22 1.73
C LEU A 122 -2.54 -12.85 0.36
N SER A 123 -1.36 -13.45 0.15
CA SER A 123 -0.95 -13.89 -1.20
C SER A 123 -1.77 -15.06 -1.74
N VAL A 124 -2.33 -15.87 -0.85
CA VAL A 124 -3.16 -17.04 -1.19
C VAL A 124 -4.65 -16.71 -1.25
N LYS A 125 -5.07 -15.49 -0.88
CA LYS A 125 -6.47 -15.09 -0.97
C LYS A 125 -6.87 -14.83 -2.42
N SER A 126 -8.13 -15.14 -2.69
CA SER A 126 -8.78 -14.85 -3.97
C SER A 126 -10.01 -13.98 -3.70
N LEU A 127 -10.15 -12.90 -4.46
CA LEU A 127 -11.30 -12.01 -4.37
C LEU A 127 -12.21 -12.20 -5.59
N PRO A 128 -13.54 -12.21 -5.41
CA PRO A 128 -14.48 -12.31 -6.53
C PRO A 128 -14.20 -11.27 -7.61
N PHE A 129 -14.19 -11.71 -8.87
CA PHE A 129 -14.02 -10.85 -10.05
C PHE A 129 -12.70 -10.05 -10.08
N LYS A 130 -11.68 -10.49 -9.33
CA LYS A 130 -10.34 -9.90 -9.31
C LYS A 130 -9.30 -10.99 -9.52
N LYS A 131 -8.23 -10.63 -10.23
CA LYS A 131 -7.02 -11.45 -10.33
C LYS A 131 -6.10 -11.07 -9.17
N THR A 132 -5.63 -12.08 -8.43
CA THR A 132 -4.53 -11.93 -7.47
C THR A 132 -3.19 -12.00 -8.21
N ILE A 133 -2.30 -11.04 -7.96
CA ILE A 133 -0.96 -10.96 -8.54
C ILE A 133 0.01 -10.70 -7.40
N VAL A 134 1.10 -11.47 -7.39
CA VAL A 134 2.15 -11.37 -6.36
C VAL A 134 3.44 -10.93 -7.03
N TYR A 135 4.06 -9.88 -6.52
CA TYR A 135 5.34 -9.34 -7.01
C TYR A 135 6.42 -9.47 -5.95
N GLY A 136 7.69 -9.44 -6.38
CA GLY A 136 8.85 -9.40 -5.49
C GLY A 136 8.84 -10.52 -4.45
N HIS A 137 8.51 -11.75 -4.86
CA HIS A 137 8.42 -12.91 -3.95
C HIS A 137 7.50 -12.71 -2.72
N GLY A 138 6.44 -11.92 -2.86
CA GLY A 138 5.50 -11.66 -1.76
C GLY A 138 5.69 -10.30 -1.08
N GLU A 139 6.52 -9.41 -1.63
CA GLU A 139 6.64 -8.02 -1.19
C GLU A 139 5.41 -7.16 -1.51
N THR A 140 4.71 -7.48 -2.59
CA THR A 140 3.50 -6.78 -3.00
C THR A 140 2.46 -7.77 -3.50
N ILE A 141 1.22 -7.59 -3.06
CA ILE A 141 0.06 -8.41 -3.41
C ILE A 141 -1.01 -7.47 -3.94
N GLU A 142 -1.43 -7.73 -5.16
CA GLU A 142 -2.38 -6.90 -5.89
C GLU A 142 -3.61 -7.73 -6.26
N TYR A 143 -4.79 -7.28 -5.85
CA TYR A 143 -6.07 -7.79 -6.31
C TYR A 143 -6.70 -6.80 -7.28
N LYS A 144 -6.70 -7.13 -8.58
CA LYS A 144 -7.14 -6.18 -9.61
C LYS A 144 -8.11 -6.73 -10.63
N ASN A 145 -8.89 -5.82 -11.18
CA ASN A 145 -9.55 -5.98 -12.45
C ASN A 145 -9.34 -4.70 -13.28
N LYS A 146 -10.06 -4.56 -14.40
CA LYS A 146 -9.91 -3.38 -15.28
C LYS A 146 -10.31 -2.06 -14.62
N SER A 147 -11.16 -2.09 -13.60
CA SER A 147 -11.79 -0.89 -13.04
C SER A 147 -11.36 -0.57 -11.62
N SER A 148 -10.81 -1.51 -10.86
CA SER A 148 -10.44 -1.32 -9.45
C SER A 148 -9.29 -2.22 -9.03
N GLN A 149 -8.56 -1.76 -8.01
CA GLN A 149 -7.33 -2.39 -7.53
C GLN A 149 -7.27 -2.26 -6.00
N ILE A 150 -6.84 -3.33 -5.33
CA ILE A 150 -6.48 -3.32 -3.92
C ILE A 150 -5.07 -3.87 -3.82
N ILE A 151 -4.16 -3.14 -3.19
CA ILE A 151 -2.75 -3.48 -3.10
C ILE A 151 -2.36 -3.54 -1.63
N PHE A 152 -1.64 -4.59 -1.26
CA PHE A 152 -0.90 -4.66 -0.01
C PHE A 152 0.58 -4.76 -0.32
N TYR A 153 1.42 -4.00 0.36
CA TYR A 153 2.86 -4.14 0.22
C TYR A 153 3.62 -3.79 1.49
N LYS A 154 4.83 -4.33 1.59
CA LYS A 154 5.77 -4.04 2.68
C LYS A 154 6.34 -2.64 2.48
N LYS A 155 6.10 -1.72 3.43
CA LYS A 155 6.47 -0.31 3.22
C LYS A 155 7.98 -0.07 3.35
N GLU A 156 8.65 -0.76 4.26
CA GLU A 156 10.09 -0.60 4.51
C GLU A 156 10.95 -0.96 3.28
N PRO A 157 10.82 -2.13 2.63
CA PRO A 157 11.54 -2.43 1.39
C PRO A 157 11.28 -1.39 0.28
N GLN A 158 10.04 -0.90 0.18
CA GLN A 158 9.67 0.13 -0.78
C GLN A 158 10.38 1.47 -0.50
N CYS A 159 10.45 1.90 0.75
CA CYS A 159 11.21 3.09 1.15
C CYS A 159 12.73 2.96 0.90
N ILE A 160 13.30 1.77 1.12
CA ILE A 160 14.71 1.48 0.83
C ILE A 160 14.98 1.59 -0.68
N ASN A 161 14.13 0.95 -1.50
CA ASN A 161 14.26 0.99 -2.96
C ASN A 161 14.10 2.41 -3.52
N ASP A 162 13.22 3.20 -2.92
CA ASP A 162 12.99 4.61 -3.26
C ASP A 162 14.08 5.55 -2.70
N LYS A 163 15.14 5.01 -2.07
CA LYS A 163 16.28 5.74 -1.47
C LYS A 163 15.82 6.86 -0.52
N GLN A 164 14.81 6.59 0.28
CA GLN A 164 14.33 7.53 1.30
C GLN A 164 15.37 7.69 2.43
N SER A 165 15.21 8.73 3.26
CA SER A 165 16.09 8.92 4.41
C SER A 165 15.96 7.78 5.43
N LEU A 166 16.99 7.59 6.26
CA LEU A 166 16.99 6.57 7.32
C LEU A 166 15.79 6.74 8.25
N ASP A 167 15.47 7.98 8.66
CA ASP A 167 14.31 8.28 9.51
C ASP A 167 12.98 7.80 8.89
N VAL A 168 12.82 7.96 7.57
CA VAL A 168 11.62 7.51 6.85
C VAL A 168 11.56 5.99 6.76
N ILE A 169 12.71 5.34 6.53
CA ILE A 169 12.83 3.88 6.50
C ILE A 169 12.49 3.30 7.87
N GLU A 170 12.98 3.90 8.96
CA GLU A 170 12.66 3.46 10.32
C GLU A 170 11.17 3.62 10.64
N LYS A 171 10.55 4.74 10.25
CA LYS A 171 9.09 4.91 10.37
C LYS A 171 8.30 3.84 9.59
N ALA A 172 8.86 3.34 8.48
CA ALA A 172 8.21 2.34 7.64
C ALA A 172 8.33 0.90 8.18
N ARG A 173 9.18 0.66 9.19
CA ARG A 173 9.43 -0.67 9.73
C ARG A 173 8.17 -1.29 10.32
N GLY A 174 7.94 -2.56 9.97
CA GLY A 174 6.77 -3.31 10.42
C GLY A 174 5.44 -2.91 9.78
N ILE A 175 5.45 -2.01 8.78
CA ILE A 175 4.23 -1.53 8.13
C ILE A 175 3.89 -2.37 6.89
N ILE A 176 2.63 -2.81 6.84
CA ILE A 176 1.95 -3.19 5.60
C ILE A 176 1.07 -2.03 5.16
N ARG A 177 1.33 -1.50 3.97
CA ARG A 177 0.46 -0.49 3.38
C ARG A 177 -0.63 -1.15 2.55
N LEU A 178 -1.87 -0.72 2.80
CA LEU A 178 -3.03 -0.91 1.93
C LEU A 178 -3.17 0.30 1.02
N GLU A 179 -3.29 0.08 -0.29
CA GLU A 179 -3.71 1.08 -1.28
C GLU A 179 -4.93 0.56 -2.03
N ILE A 180 -5.96 1.40 -2.16
CA ILE A 180 -7.19 1.06 -2.88
C ILE A 180 -7.41 2.10 -3.97
N ARG A 181 -7.49 1.61 -5.21
CA ARG A 181 -8.02 2.36 -6.34
C ARG A 181 -9.47 1.95 -6.55
N PRO A 182 -10.45 2.74 -6.07
CA PRO A 182 -11.86 2.45 -6.26
C PRO A 182 -12.23 2.58 -7.74
N SER A 183 -13.20 1.79 -8.19
CA SER A 183 -13.75 1.98 -9.55
C SER A 183 -14.59 3.24 -9.64
N LYS A 184 -14.88 3.68 -10.87
CA LYS A 184 -15.86 4.75 -11.11
C LYS A 184 -17.20 4.40 -10.45
N ASN A 185 -17.63 3.15 -10.54
CA ASN A 185 -18.89 2.71 -9.93
C ASN A 185 -18.85 2.76 -8.41
N ASP A 186 -17.73 2.38 -7.79
CA ASP A 186 -17.58 2.45 -6.32
C ASP A 186 -17.66 3.90 -5.83
N ARG A 187 -17.03 4.83 -6.56
CA ARG A 187 -17.15 6.26 -6.27
C ARG A 187 -18.58 6.78 -6.48
N SER A 188 -19.21 6.41 -7.60
CA SER A 188 -20.56 6.85 -7.94
C SER A 188 -21.65 6.35 -6.99
N LYS A 189 -21.41 5.24 -6.26
CA LYS A 189 -22.28 4.79 -5.18
C LYS A 189 -22.25 5.73 -3.97
N TYR A 190 -21.12 6.39 -3.72
CA TYR A 190 -20.97 7.37 -2.64
C TYR A 190 -21.45 8.75 -3.07
N THR A 191 -20.95 9.26 -4.20
CA THR A 191 -21.36 10.55 -4.75
C THR A 191 -21.34 10.55 -6.27
N LYS A 192 -22.34 11.21 -6.89
CA LYS A 192 -22.35 11.47 -8.33
C LYS A 192 -21.40 12.60 -8.73
N SER A 193 -21.01 13.43 -7.77
CA SER A 193 -20.08 14.53 -7.98
C SER A 193 -18.67 14.02 -8.26
N ARG A 194 -17.92 14.76 -9.09
CA ARG A 194 -16.47 14.56 -9.27
C ARG A 194 -15.64 15.55 -8.47
N ARG A 195 -16.28 16.45 -7.71
CA ARG A 195 -15.58 17.48 -6.94
C ARG A 195 -14.72 16.82 -5.88
N LEU A 196 -13.48 17.26 -5.79
CA LEU A 196 -12.50 16.69 -4.88
C LEU A 196 -12.90 16.92 -3.42
N VAL A 197 -13.50 18.07 -3.10
CA VAL A 197 -14.02 18.39 -1.76
C VAL A 197 -15.07 17.39 -1.26
N ASP A 198 -15.83 16.76 -2.16
CA ASP A 198 -16.84 15.76 -1.78
C ASP A 198 -16.21 14.38 -1.52
N LEU A 199 -14.96 14.18 -1.97
CA LEU A 199 -14.23 12.90 -1.92
C LEU A 199 -13.08 12.91 -0.91
N LEU A 200 -12.48 14.05 -0.61
CA LEU A 200 -11.47 14.20 0.45
C LEU A 200 -12.14 14.34 1.82
N THR A 201 -12.92 13.32 2.19
CA THR A 201 -13.65 13.27 3.45
C THR A 201 -13.38 11.94 4.17
N LYS A 202 -13.45 11.97 5.50
CA LYS A 202 -13.36 10.77 6.35
C LYS A 202 -14.41 9.72 5.97
N ASP A 203 -15.61 10.16 5.64
CA ASP A 203 -16.72 9.27 5.25
C ASP A 203 -16.48 8.57 3.91
N PHE A 204 -15.95 9.28 2.90
CA PHE A 204 -15.54 8.64 1.65
C PHE A 204 -14.44 7.61 1.90
N PHE A 205 -13.41 7.98 2.67
CA PHE A 205 -12.33 7.08 3.05
C PHE A 205 -12.85 5.81 3.73
N LYS A 206 -13.71 5.97 4.75
CA LYS A 206 -14.35 4.87 5.49
C LYS A 206 -15.19 3.98 4.59
N CYS A 207 -15.97 4.55 3.69
CA CYS A 207 -16.78 3.80 2.74
C CYS A 207 -15.92 2.90 1.84
N ILE A 208 -14.89 3.46 1.20
CA ILE A 208 -14.02 2.71 0.28
C ILE A 208 -13.22 1.64 1.01
N THR A 209 -12.63 1.97 2.15
CA THR A 209 -11.77 1.06 2.92
C THR A 209 -12.56 -0.08 3.58
N THR A 210 -13.74 0.21 4.15
CA THR A 210 -14.62 -0.83 4.71
C THR A 210 -15.04 -1.83 3.64
N ASN A 211 -15.45 -1.35 2.47
CA ASN A 211 -15.85 -2.22 1.35
C ASN A 211 -14.70 -3.13 0.88
N ALA A 212 -13.47 -2.63 0.88
CA ALA A 212 -12.30 -3.43 0.53
C ALA A 212 -11.95 -4.45 1.63
N LEU A 213 -11.88 -4.03 2.90
CA LEU A 213 -11.49 -4.89 4.01
C LEU A 213 -12.50 -6.02 4.27
N ASN A 214 -13.80 -5.75 4.08
CA ASN A 214 -14.85 -6.78 4.19
C ASN A 214 -14.66 -7.92 3.18
N GLN A 215 -14.09 -7.65 2.00
CA GLN A 215 -13.79 -8.69 1.01
C GLN A 215 -12.54 -9.50 1.40
N ILE A 216 -11.62 -8.91 2.13
CA ILE A 216 -10.30 -9.48 2.41
C ILE A 216 -10.26 -10.23 3.74
N SER A 217 -11.18 -9.92 4.69
CA SER A 217 -11.32 -10.49 6.04
C SER A 217 -10.35 -11.64 6.32
N ILE A 218 -9.28 -11.32 7.05
CA ILE A 218 -8.33 -12.32 7.52
C ILE A 218 -8.99 -12.96 8.74
N PRO A 219 -9.46 -14.22 8.66
CA PRO A 219 -9.99 -14.86 9.85
C PRO A 219 -8.89 -14.92 10.90
N ASP A 220 -9.27 -15.03 12.17
CA ASP A 220 -8.33 -15.29 13.27
C ASP A 220 -7.67 -16.66 13.02
N ILE A 221 -6.60 -16.65 12.22
CA ILE A 221 -5.87 -17.84 11.81
C ILE A 221 -4.79 -18.05 12.85
N LEU A 222 -4.89 -19.19 13.54
CA LEU A 222 -3.76 -19.76 14.26
C LEU A 222 -2.78 -20.26 13.22
N ILE A 223 -1.63 -19.60 13.10
CA ILE A 223 -0.52 -20.13 12.31
C ILE A 223 0.25 -21.05 13.25
N GLU A 224 0.00 -22.34 13.11
CA GLU A 224 0.79 -23.40 13.73
C GLU A 224 2.04 -23.69 12.87
N ASP A 225 3.05 -24.29 13.49
CA ASP A 225 4.18 -24.92 12.79
C ASP A 225 5.22 -24.01 12.09
N LEU A 226 5.33 -22.73 12.44
CA LEU A 226 6.53 -21.96 12.06
C LEU A 226 7.61 -22.09 13.14
N PRO A 227 8.74 -22.75 12.83
CA PRO A 227 9.90 -22.68 13.70
C PRO A 227 10.47 -21.25 13.63
N ASP A 228 10.80 -20.70 14.78
CA ASP A 228 11.52 -19.43 14.90
C ASP A 228 12.74 -19.44 13.95
N ILE A 229 12.98 -18.36 13.20
CA ILE A 229 14.11 -18.23 12.27
C ILE A 229 15.44 -18.50 12.98
N GLU A 230 15.56 -18.10 14.25
CA GLU A 230 16.79 -18.32 15.02
C GLU A 230 16.91 -19.78 15.46
N LEU A 231 15.78 -20.44 15.77
CA LEU A 231 15.72 -21.88 16.02
C LEU A 231 16.01 -22.69 14.74
N LEU A 232 15.52 -22.23 13.57
CA LEU A 232 15.81 -22.78 12.25
C LEU A 232 17.31 -22.76 11.99
N LYS A 233 17.96 -21.61 12.15
CA LYS A 233 19.42 -21.49 11.92
C LYS A 233 20.23 -22.43 12.80
N GLN A 234 19.82 -22.64 14.05
CA GLN A 234 20.55 -23.50 14.99
C GLN A 234 20.26 -25.00 14.81
N GLN A 235 19.07 -25.38 14.30
CA GLN A 235 18.59 -26.76 14.33
C GLN A 235 17.93 -27.26 13.04
N ILE A 236 18.24 -26.66 11.88
CA ILE A 236 17.55 -26.93 10.60
C ILE A 236 17.42 -28.43 10.28
N SER A 237 18.50 -29.21 10.40
CA SER A 237 18.48 -30.65 10.11
C SER A 237 17.52 -31.43 11.03
N LYS A 238 17.41 -31.03 12.31
CA LYS A 238 16.47 -31.63 13.27
C LYS A 238 15.03 -31.26 12.91
N ILE A 239 14.81 -30.03 12.48
CA ILE A 239 13.50 -29.50 12.07
C ILE A 239 13.02 -30.18 10.78
N GLU A 240 13.84 -30.28 9.74
CA GLU A 240 13.52 -31.01 8.51
C GLU A 240 13.16 -32.46 8.79
N THR A 241 13.96 -33.09 9.65
CA THR A 241 13.72 -34.46 10.13
C THR A 241 12.38 -34.60 10.84
N LEU A 242 11.99 -33.59 11.63
CA LEU A 242 10.70 -33.55 12.32
C LEU A 242 9.54 -33.34 11.33
N PHE A 243 9.66 -32.42 10.38
CA PHE A 243 8.67 -32.21 9.32
C PHE A 243 8.44 -33.49 8.51
N GLY A 244 9.51 -34.17 8.10
CA GLY A 244 9.41 -35.45 7.42
C GLY A 244 8.69 -36.51 8.26
N PHE A 245 8.99 -36.57 9.56
CA PHE A 245 8.32 -37.49 10.49
C PHE A 245 6.83 -37.17 10.66
N ILE A 246 6.47 -35.89 10.85
CA ILE A 246 5.07 -35.44 10.96
C ILE A 246 4.31 -35.76 9.68
N LYS A 247 4.89 -35.47 8.51
CA LYS A 247 4.23 -35.71 7.23
C LYS A 247 3.97 -37.19 6.98
N LEU A 248 4.95 -38.05 7.27
CA LEU A 248 4.77 -39.50 7.19
C LEU A 248 3.72 -40.00 8.20
N ARG A 249 3.56 -39.32 9.34
CA ARG A 249 2.56 -39.66 10.36
C ARG A 249 1.15 -39.33 9.93
N GLU A 250 0.95 -38.19 9.29
CA GLU A 250 -0.32 -37.82 8.68
C GLU A 250 -0.71 -38.79 7.56
N MET A 251 0.24 -39.16 6.70
CA MET A 251 -0.03 -39.99 5.53
C MET A 251 -0.29 -41.47 5.86
N LEU A 252 0.48 -42.03 6.79
CA LEU A 252 0.48 -43.48 7.05
C LEU A 252 -0.22 -43.86 8.36
N GLY A 253 -0.40 -42.89 9.27
CA GLY A 253 -0.83 -43.14 10.63
C GLY A 253 0.28 -43.70 11.53
N GLU A 254 0.16 -43.48 12.84
CA GLU A 254 1.20 -43.83 13.82
C GLU A 254 1.51 -45.33 13.88
N ALA A 255 0.48 -46.19 13.74
CA ALA A 255 0.65 -47.64 13.82
C ALA A 255 1.52 -48.21 12.69
N ASN A 256 1.38 -47.67 11.47
CA ASN A 256 2.16 -48.10 10.33
C ASN A 256 3.59 -47.55 10.38
N LEU A 257 3.77 -46.33 10.87
CA LEU A 257 5.08 -45.74 11.09
C LEU A 257 5.97 -46.55 12.04
N LYS A 258 5.41 -47.12 13.10
CA LYS A 258 6.13 -47.99 14.04
C LYS A 258 6.68 -49.26 13.37
N LYS A 259 6.07 -49.70 12.26
CA LYS A 259 6.55 -50.85 11.47
C LYS A 259 7.66 -50.45 10.50
N VAL A 260 7.67 -49.20 10.04
CA VAL A 260 8.68 -48.67 9.10
C VAL A 260 9.97 -48.26 9.81
N TYR A 261 9.85 -47.55 10.93
CA TYR A 261 11.02 -47.10 11.69
C TYR A 261 11.52 -48.18 12.65
N LYS A 262 12.85 -48.27 12.81
CA LYS A 262 13.45 -48.95 13.96
C LYS A 262 12.92 -48.31 15.25
N GLN A 263 12.65 -49.12 16.28
CA GLN A 263 12.04 -48.65 17.54
C GLN A 263 12.78 -47.46 18.15
N GLY A 264 14.12 -47.51 18.22
CA GLY A 264 14.93 -46.39 18.73
C GLY A 264 14.80 -45.11 17.91
N THR A 265 14.75 -45.22 16.57
CA THR A 265 14.53 -44.09 15.67
C THR A 265 13.16 -43.48 15.90
N PHE A 266 12.10 -44.30 15.97
CA PHE A 266 10.74 -43.80 16.22
C PHE A 266 10.64 -43.04 17.55
N GLN A 267 11.22 -43.58 18.63
CA GLN A 267 11.23 -42.90 19.93
C GLN A 267 12.05 -41.60 19.90
N ASN A 268 13.19 -41.59 19.21
CA ASN A 268 13.99 -40.38 19.03
C ASN A 268 13.20 -39.30 18.26
N ARG A 269 12.45 -39.66 17.21
CA ARG A 269 11.58 -38.71 16.48
C ARG A 269 10.44 -38.18 17.36
N LYS A 270 9.78 -39.05 18.14
CA LYS A 270 8.76 -38.61 19.13
C LYS A 270 9.33 -37.70 20.22
N LYS A 271 10.56 -37.94 20.66
CA LYS A 271 11.24 -37.08 21.62
C LYS A 271 11.55 -35.71 21.00
N LEU A 272 11.95 -35.70 19.74
CA LEU A 272 12.27 -34.49 18.99
C LEU A 272 11.02 -33.61 18.77
N ASP A 273 9.88 -34.24 18.45
CA ASP A 273 8.54 -33.61 18.38
C ASP A 273 8.13 -32.91 19.68
N LYS A 274 8.52 -33.47 20.84
CA LYS A 274 8.27 -32.86 22.16
C LYS A 274 9.25 -31.74 22.52
N GLN A 275 10.46 -31.77 21.96
CA GLN A 275 11.54 -30.83 22.29
C GLN A 275 11.46 -29.56 21.44
N ILE A 276 11.07 -29.68 20.18
CA ILE A 276 10.90 -28.56 19.27
C ILE A 276 9.48 -28.02 19.47
N LYS A 277 9.37 -26.90 20.17
CA LYS A 277 8.12 -26.16 20.23
C LYS A 277 8.05 -25.22 19.04
N PHE A 278 7.08 -25.46 18.16
CA PHE A 278 6.73 -24.48 17.14
C PHE A 278 6.02 -23.30 17.80
N LEU A 279 6.28 -22.09 17.30
CA LEU A 279 5.55 -20.92 17.75
C LEU A 279 4.17 -20.95 17.09
N SER A 280 3.13 -20.99 17.92
CA SER A 280 1.77 -20.72 17.49
C SER A 280 1.46 -19.25 17.77
N PHE A 281 1.08 -18.50 16.76
CA PHE A 281 0.59 -17.14 16.95
C PHE A 281 -0.69 -16.93 16.15
N ARG A 282 -1.52 -16.02 16.68
CA ARG A 282 -2.74 -15.56 16.02
C ARG A 282 -2.44 -14.29 15.27
N LEU A 283 -2.80 -14.24 13.99
CA LEU A 283 -2.85 -13.00 13.25
C LEU A 283 -4.14 -12.28 13.60
N GLY A 284 -4.02 -11.04 14.09
CA GLY A 284 -5.17 -10.19 14.31
C GLY A 284 -5.83 -9.79 12.98
N GLU A 285 -7.07 -9.34 13.04
CA GLU A 285 -7.70 -8.76 11.86
C GLU A 285 -7.02 -7.43 11.47
N LEU A 286 -6.83 -7.21 10.17
CA LEU A 286 -6.43 -5.89 9.66
C LEU A 286 -7.63 -4.94 9.71
N LYS A 287 -7.81 -4.27 10.85
CA LYS A 287 -8.89 -3.28 11.08
C LYS A 287 -8.33 -1.86 11.09
N ILE A 288 -9.12 -0.95 10.53
CA ILE A 288 -8.86 0.49 10.62
C ILE A 288 -9.68 1.01 11.80
N ASN A 289 -9.01 1.66 12.75
CA ASN A 289 -9.68 2.47 13.74
C ASN A 289 -9.91 3.87 13.14
N TYR A 290 -11.15 4.15 12.70
CA TYR A 290 -11.47 5.42 12.07
C TYR A 290 -11.42 6.60 13.04
N ASP A 291 -11.41 6.37 14.35
CA ASP A 291 -11.28 7.43 15.34
C ASP A 291 -9.88 8.05 15.35
N ASP A 292 -8.86 7.33 14.85
CA ASP A 292 -7.49 7.82 14.72
C ASP A 292 -7.31 8.82 13.55
N ILE A 293 -8.34 9.01 12.73
CA ILE A 293 -8.36 9.91 11.57
C ILE A 293 -8.87 11.31 11.96
N SER A 294 -9.46 11.42 13.15
CA SER A 294 -10.06 12.64 13.71
C SER A 294 -9.01 13.69 14.09
#